data_AF-A0AAW6Q8K7-F1
#
_entry.id   AF-A0AAW6Q8K7-F1
#
_cell.length_a   1.000
_cell.length_b   1.000
_cell.length_c   1.000
_cell.angle_alpha   90.00
_cell.angle_beta   90.00
_cell.angle_gamma   90.00
#
_symmetry.space_group_name_H-M   'P 1'
#
loop_
_entity.id
_entity.type
_entity.pdbx_description
1 polymer ?
#
loop_
_entity_poly.entity_id
_entity_poly.type
_entity_poly.pdbx_seq_one_letter_code
_entity_poly.pdbx_strand_id
1 'polypeptide(L)'
;MIVNHNRCSKKSPSEDRLDNLKRIYERCIETRNFEITQLIQRNNFFILFQGALFTGLTQLGDKKELLCIVILLGIIMSFFQISAAAGAKFWQQYWESKLDQIETKLEYSMKENGVEDFVYLFKFEQELKHSDVVKESLNKSLKDSKCRCFDKAINFLINYKFSVSRIPIYIGIICLLGWVGIWKFVI
;
A
#
# COMPACT_ATOMS: atom_id res chain seq x y z
N MET A 1 21.52 9.88 -52.10
CA MET A 1 21.38 8.53 -51.52
C MET A 1 20.48 8.62 -50.31
N ILE A 2 19.22 8.18 -50.43
CA ILE A 2 18.29 8.14 -49.31
C ILE A 2 18.56 6.84 -48.55
N VAL A 3 19.07 6.95 -47.33
CA VAL A 3 19.26 5.83 -46.42
C VAL A 3 17.87 5.35 -46.00
N ASN A 4 17.46 4.21 -46.55
CA ASN A 4 16.15 3.60 -46.34
C ASN A 4 16.15 2.90 -44.98
N HIS A 5 15.74 3.63 -43.93
CA HIS A 5 15.65 3.11 -42.56
C HIS A 5 14.25 2.52 -42.33
N ASN A 6 13.92 1.40 -42.95
CA ASN A 6 12.69 0.65 -42.65
C ASN A 6 12.89 -0.86 -42.83
N ARG A 7 13.70 -1.45 -41.94
CA ARG A 7 13.53 -2.86 -41.58
C ARG A 7 12.67 -2.93 -40.32
N CYS A 8 11.35 -2.77 -40.49
CA CYS A 8 10.41 -3.32 -39.52
C CYS A 8 10.44 -4.83 -39.74
N SER A 9 11.38 -5.50 -39.08
CA SER A 9 11.38 -6.96 -38.95
C SER A 9 10.02 -7.33 -38.37
N LYS A 10 9.14 -7.94 -39.18
CA LYS A 10 7.90 -8.53 -38.68
C LYS A 10 8.30 -9.53 -37.60
N LYS A 11 8.11 -9.15 -36.34
CA LYS A 11 8.31 -10.04 -35.19
C LYS A 11 7.41 -11.26 -35.39
N SER A 12 7.92 -12.41 -34.98
CA SER A 12 7.11 -13.63 -35.00
C SER A 12 5.92 -13.48 -34.04
N PRO A 13 4.76 -14.11 -34.29
CA PRO A 13 3.59 -14.04 -33.40
C PRO A 13 3.90 -14.42 -31.94
N SER A 14 4.93 -15.23 -31.70
CA SER A 14 5.44 -15.57 -30.36
C SER A 14 6.19 -14.41 -29.69
N GLU A 15 7.05 -13.69 -30.43
CA GLU A 15 7.80 -12.53 -29.91
C GLU A 15 6.88 -11.34 -29.61
N ASP A 16 5.85 -11.12 -30.44
CA ASP A 16 4.86 -10.06 -30.20
C ASP A 16 4.02 -10.34 -28.94
N ARG A 17 3.65 -11.60 -28.70
CA ARG A 17 2.94 -12.00 -27.47
C ARG A 17 3.79 -11.76 -26.23
N LEU A 18 5.09 -12.09 -26.29
CA LEU A 18 6.01 -11.89 -25.16
C LEU A 18 6.24 -10.40 -24.87
N ASP A 19 6.43 -9.57 -25.89
CA ASP A 19 6.57 -8.11 -25.73
C ASP A 19 5.31 -7.49 -25.12
N ASN A 20 4.12 -7.93 -25.54
CA ASN A 20 2.85 -7.47 -24.97
C ASN A 20 2.70 -7.85 -23.49
N LEU A 21 3.06 -9.07 -23.12
CA LEU A 21 3.01 -9.54 -21.73
C LEU A 21 3.98 -8.77 -20.84
N LYS A 22 5.20 -8.51 -21.31
CA LYS A 22 6.18 -7.68 -20.60
C LYS A 22 5.65 -6.26 -20.34
N ARG A 23 5.01 -5.65 -21.34
CA ARG A 23 4.40 -4.31 -21.20
C ARG A 23 3.24 -4.30 -20.20
N ILE A 24 2.40 -5.33 -20.20
CA ILE A 24 1.31 -5.48 -19.22
C ILE A 24 1.90 -5.59 -17.82
N TYR A 25 2.94 -6.40 -17.65
CA TYR A 25 3.64 -6.58 -16.39
C TYR A 25 4.27 -5.28 -15.86
N GLU A 26 5.01 -4.55 -16.70
CA GLU A 26 5.59 -3.25 -16.34
C GLU A 26 4.49 -2.25 -15.93
N ARG A 27 3.39 -2.18 -16.70
CA ARG A 27 2.25 -1.34 -16.38
C ARG A 27 1.64 -1.69 -15.01
N CYS A 28 1.52 -2.98 -14.67
CA CYS A 28 1.02 -3.40 -13.37
C CYS A 28 1.91 -2.93 -12.20
N ILE A 29 3.24 -2.94 -12.38
CA ILE A 29 4.19 -2.41 -11.38
C ILE A 29 4.03 -0.90 -11.22
N GLU A 30 3.96 -0.16 -12.33
CA GLU A 30 3.78 1.30 -12.31
C GLU A 30 2.47 1.71 -11.62
N THR A 31 1.36 1.07 -11.99
CA THR A 31 0.05 1.34 -11.38
C THR A 31 0.07 1.09 -9.87
N ARG A 32 0.73 0.02 -9.40
CA ARG A 32 0.87 -0.25 -7.97
C ARG A 32 1.63 0.86 -7.24
N ASN A 33 2.78 1.28 -7.78
CA ASN A 33 3.59 2.34 -7.16
C ASN A 33 2.83 3.67 -7.10
N PHE A 34 2.07 3.96 -8.15
CA PHE A 34 1.17 5.11 -8.20
C PHE A 34 0.08 5.01 -7.10
N GLU A 35 -0.62 3.89 -6.99
CA GLU A 35 -1.67 3.67 -5.98
C GLU A 35 -1.12 3.77 -4.54
N ILE A 36 0.06 3.23 -4.27
CA ILE A 36 0.73 3.36 -2.95
C ILE A 36 1.01 4.84 -2.66
N THR A 37 1.52 5.58 -3.64
CA THR A 37 1.81 7.01 -3.49
C THR A 37 0.54 7.80 -3.21
N GLN A 38 -0.54 7.53 -3.95
CA GLN A 38 -1.84 8.17 -3.73
C GLN A 38 -2.45 7.81 -2.37
N LEU A 39 -2.29 6.57 -1.91
CA LEU A 39 -2.73 6.13 -0.59
C LEU A 39 -2.03 6.93 0.52
N ILE A 40 -0.72 7.10 0.41
CA ILE A 40 0.07 7.91 1.36
C ILE A 40 -0.38 9.37 1.32
N GLN A 41 -0.50 9.97 0.13
CA GLN A 41 -0.92 11.37 -0.02
C GLN A 41 -2.30 11.63 0.59
N ARG A 42 -3.27 10.76 0.31
CA ARG A 42 -4.64 10.87 0.84
C ARG A 42 -4.67 10.69 2.36
N ASN A 43 -3.91 9.73 2.89
CA ASN A 43 -3.84 9.52 4.34
C ASN A 43 -3.20 10.73 5.05
N ASN A 44 -2.15 11.30 4.48
CA ASN A 44 -1.50 12.49 5.03
C ASN A 44 -2.44 13.69 5.05
N PHE A 45 -3.25 13.88 4.00
CA PHE A 45 -4.29 14.92 3.97
C PHE A 45 -5.26 14.77 5.14
N PHE A 46 -5.80 13.58 5.38
CA PHE A 46 -6.70 13.34 6.50
C PHE A 46 -6.03 13.61 7.85
N ILE A 47 -4.81 13.13 8.07
CA ILE A 47 -4.09 13.36 9.34
C ILE A 47 -3.84 14.85 9.59
N LEU A 48 -3.40 15.58 8.57
CA LEU A 48 -3.17 17.03 8.68
C LEU A 48 -4.45 17.79 8.97
N PHE A 49 -5.55 17.44 8.29
CA PHE A 49 -6.84 18.07 8.51
C PHE A 49 -7.38 17.76 9.91
N GLN A 50 -7.27 16.52 10.36
CA GLN A 50 -7.61 16.12 11.73
C GLN A 50 -6.80 16.91 12.76
N GLY A 51 -5.49 17.07 12.54
CA GLY A 51 -4.64 17.91 13.38
C GLY A 51 -5.12 19.37 13.45
N ALA A 52 -5.47 19.96 12.31
CA ALA A 52 -6.01 21.33 12.26
C ALA A 52 -7.34 21.47 13.02
N LEU A 53 -8.24 20.49 12.92
CA LEU A 53 -9.49 20.48 13.69
C LEU A 53 -9.22 20.38 15.19
N PHE A 54 -8.30 19.53 15.64
CA PHE A 54 -7.91 19.44 17.05
C PHE A 54 -7.30 20.75 17.57
N THR A 55 -6.45 21.41 16.78
CA THR A 55 -5.94 22.74 17.13
C THR A 55 -7.08 23.75 17.23
N GLY A 56 -8.01 23.76 16.27
CA GLY A 56 -9.20 24.62 16.32
C GLY A 56 -10.05 24.41 17.56
N LEU A 57 -10.23 23.16 17.99
CA LEU A 57 -10.94 22.80 19.22
C LEU A 57 -10.35 23.50 20.45
N THR A 58 -9.02 23.54 20.57
CA THR A 58 -8.34 24.19 21.71
C THR A 58 -8.42 25.72 21.69
N GLN A 59 -8.65 26.33 20.52
CA GLN A 59 -8.71 27.79 20.36
C GLN A 59 -10.13 28.36 20.53
N LEU A 60 -11.17 27.55 20.35
CA LEU A 60 -12.56 28.01 20.32
C LEU A 60 -13.15 28.34 21.71
N GLY A 61 -12.51 27.92 22.81
CA GLY A 61 -12.94 28.23 24.17
C GLY A 61 -14.40 27.82 24.44
N ASP A 62 -15.18 28.70 25.07
CA ASP A 62 -16.57 28.42 25.50
C ASP A 62 -17.64 28.53 24.40
N LYS A 63 -17.25 28.72 23.13
CA LYS A 63 -18.20 28.84 22.01
C LYS A 63 -18.79 27.48 21.63
N LYS A 64 -19.74 26.98 22.44
CA LYS A 64 -20.35 25.64 22.32
C LYS A 64 -20.87 25.32 20.91
N GLU A 65 -21.52 26.26 20.23
CA GLU A 65 -22.08 26.04 18.88
C GLU A 65 -20.99 25.72 17.84
N LEU A 66 -19.91 26.51 17.83
CA LEU A 66 -18.78 26.29 16.93
C LEU A 66 -18.00 25.02 17.30
N LEU A 67 -17.93 24.71 18.59
CA LEU A 67 -17.30 23.49 19.09
C LEU A 67 -18.02 22.24 18.55
N CYS A 68 -19.37 22.25 18.59
CA CYS A 68 -20.18 21.16 18.04
C CYS A 68 -19.93 20.96 16.54
N ILE A 69 -19.85 22.05 15.76
CA ILE A 69 -19.57 21.98 14.32
C ILE A 69 -18.19 21.35 14.06
N VAL A 70 -17.16 21.77 14.79
CA VAL A 70 -15.79 21.22 14.64
C VAL A 70 -15.75 19.73 14.97
N ILE A 71 -16.43 19.30 16.04
CA ILE A 71 -16.47 17.88 16.42
C ILE A 71 -17.22 17.05 15.36
N LEU A 72 -18.35 17.54 14.84
CA LEU A 72 -19.07 16.86 13.76
C LEU A 72 -18.21 16.72 12.49
N LEU A 73 -17.49 17.77 12.12
CA LEU A 73 -16.53 17.72 11.01
C LEU A 73 -15.42 16.69 11.27
N GLY A 74 -14.91 16.61 12.51
CA GLY A 74 -13.92 15.61 12.91
C GLY A 74 -14.41 14.16 12.77
N ILE A 75 -15.66 13.90 13.17
CA ILE A 75 -16.34 12.60 13.01
C ILE A 75 -16.47 12.25 11.53
N ILE A 76 -17.01 13.16 10.71
CA ILE A 76 -17.20 12.96 9.27
C ILE A 76 -15.86 12.69 8.58
N MET A 77 -14.83 13.47 8.90
CA MET A 77 -13.51 13.31 8.32
C MET A 77 -12.85 11.99 8.73
N SER A 78 -13.08 11.52 9.96
CA SER A 78 -12.58 10.21 10.41
C SER A 78 -13.27 9.08 9.65
N PHE A 79 -14.58 9.20 9.43
CA PHE A 79 -15.33 8.23 8.63
C PHE A 79 -14.84 8.18 7.17
N PHE A 80 -14.57 9.34 6.56
CA PHE A 80 -14.00 9.40 5.21
C PHE A 80 -12.60 8.81 5.13
N GLN A 81 -11.74 9.04 6.14
CA GLN A 81 -10.42 8.43 6.20
C GLN A 81 -10.51 6.90 6.26
N ILE A 82 -11.36 6.36 7.13
CA ILE A 82 -11.59 4.91 7.25
C ILE A 82 -12.08 4.33 5.91
N SER A 83 -13.11 4.95 5.32
CA SER A 83 -13.72 4.48 4.08
C SER A 83 -12.73 4.50 2.91
N ALA A 84 -11.96 5.59 2.79
CA ALA A 84 -10.98 5.75 1.72
C ALA A 84 -9.77 4.82 1.86
N ALA A 85 -9.38 4.47 3.10
CA ALA A 85 -8.32 3.49 3.36
C ALA A 85 -8.82 2.04 3.16
N ALA A 86 -10.03 1.73 3.62
CA ALA A 86 -10.66 0.42 3.42
C ALA A 86 -10.91 0.13 1.94
N GLY A 87 -11.42 1.11 1.19
CA GLY A 87 -11.63 0.99 -0.26
C GLY A 87 -10.33 0.73 -1.02
N ALA A 88 -9.24 1.42 -0.65
CA ALA A 88 -7.94 1.16 -1.25
C ALA A 88 -7.39 -0.23 -0.90
N LYS A 89 -7.62 -0.72 0.32
CA LYS A 89 -7.27 -2.09 0.70
C LYS A 89 -8.01 -3.13 -0.15
N PHE A 90 -9.32 -2.94 -0.34
CA PHE A 90 -10.14 -3.82 -1.16
C PHE A 90 -9.61 -3.89 -2.59
N TRP A 91 -9.38 -2.74 -3.22
CA TRP A 91 -8.82 -2.69 -4.58
C TRP A 91 -7.44 -3.32 -4.64
N GLN A 92 -6.57 -3.07 -3.66
CA GLN A 92 -5.25 -3.71 -3.59
C GLN A 92 -5.37 -5.25 -3.60
N GLN A 93 -6.24 -5.83 -2.77
CA GLN A 93 -6.45 -7.27 -2.73
C GLN A 93 -7.03 -7.81 -4.05
N TYR A 94 -7.93 -7.06 -4.67
CA TYR A 94 -8.49 -7.41 -5.96
C TYR A 94 -7.43 -7.45 -7.06
N TRP A 95 -6.55 -6.43 -7.12
CA TRP A 95 -5.45 -6.38 -8.07
C TRP A 95 -4.42 -7.49 -7.84
N GLU A 96 -4.04 -7.73 -6.59
CA GLU A 96 -3.14 -8.83 -6.21
C GLU A 96 -3.69 -10.19 -6.69
N SER A 97 -4.99 -10.45 -6.49
CA SER A 97 -5.65 -11.67 -6.96
C SER A 97 -5.72 -11.76 -8.49
N LYS A 98 -5.99 -10.65 -9.19
CA LYS A 98 -6.02 -10.64 -10.66
C LYS A 98 -4.64 -10.80 -11.27
N LEU A 99 -3.61 -10.23 -10.67
CA LEU A 99 -2.24 -10.35 -11.14
C LEU A 99 -1.74 -11.78 -11.01
N ASP A 100 -2.01 -12.45 -9.88
CA ASP A 100 -1.68 -13.88 -9.68
C ASP A 100 -2.28 -14.78 -10.78
N GLN A 101 -3.54 -14.53 -11.18
CA GLN A 101 -4.19 -15.24 -12.29
C GLN A 101 -3.49 -14.98 -13.65
N ILE A 102 -3.00 -13.77 -13.87
CA ILE A 102 -2.29 -13.40 -15.11
C ILE A 102 -0.89 -14.03 -15.10
N GLU A 103 -0.16 -13.97 -13.98
CA GLU A 103 1.17 -14.57 -13.82
C GLU A 103 1.12 -16.08 -14.09
N THR A 104 0.11 -16.79 -13.56
CA THR A 104 -0.07 -18.23 -13.80
C THR A 104 -0.31 -18.54 -15.29
N LYS A 105 -1.11 -17.73 -15.99
CA LYS A 105 -1.35 -17.91 -17.43
C LYS A 105 -0.13 -17.58 -18.27
N LEU A 106 0.63 -16.58 -17.85
CA LEU A 106 1.87 -16.15 -18.49
C LEU A 106 2.95 -17.23 -18.36
N GLU A 107 3.12 -17.81 -17.17
CA GLU A 107 4.03 -18.95 -16.96
C GLU A 107 3.70 -20.13 -17.87
N TYR A 108 2.42 -20.54 -17.90
CA TYR A 108 1.97 -21.65 -18.74
C TYR A 108 2.30 -21.38 -20.22
N SER A 109 2.03 -20.16 -20.68
CA SER A 109 2.34 -19.74 -22.05
C SER A 109 3.85 -19.72 -22.32
N MET A 110 4.69 -19.30 -21.37
CA MET A 110 6.15 -19.30 -21.53
C MET A 110 6.73 -20.71 -21.60
N LYS A 111 6.24 -21.63 -20.75
CA LYS A 111 6.63 -23.04 -20.76
C LYS A 111 6.27 -23.74 -22.07
N GLU A 112 5.10 -23.47 -22.63
CA GLU A 112 4.72 -23.99 -23.96
C GLU A 112 5.64 -23.48 -25.08
N ASN A 113 6.25 -22.30 -24.92
CA ASN A 113 7.21 -21.73 -25.87
C ASN A 113 8.68 -22.09 -25.53
N GLY A 114 8.92 -23.02 -24.60
CA GLY A 114 10.26 -23.51 -24.26
C GLY A 114 11.08 -22.58 -23.37
N VAL A 115 10.45 -21.60 -22.71
CA VAL A 115 11.10 -20.72 -21.72
C VAL A 115 10.75 -21.24 -20.32
N GLU A 116 11.73 -21.80 -19.62
CA GLU A 116 11.52 -22.44 -18.32
C GLU A 116 11.65 -21.49 -17.12
N ASP A 117 12.34 -20.36 -17.28
CA ASP A 117 12.66 -19.44 -16.18
C ASP A 117 11.59 -18.34 -16.06
N PHE A 118 10.53 -18.63 -15.30
CA PHE A 118 9.49 -17.65 -14.97
C PHE A 118 9.61 -17.18 -13.52
N VAL A 119 9.82 -15.87 -13.36
CA VAL A 119 9.86 -15.23 -12.05
C VAL A 119 8.47 -14.75 -11.67
N TYR A 120 7.90 -15.35 -10.64
CA TYR A 120 6.68 -14.85 -10.02
C TYR A 120 6.99 -13.61 -9.16
N LEU A 121 6.07 -12.63 -9.13
CA LEU A 121 6.15 -11.54 -8.17
C LEU A 121 5.41 -11.84 -6.87
N PHE A 122 4.29 -12.57 -6.94
CA PHE A 122 3.34 -12.68 -5.84
C PHE A 122 3.05 -14.12 -5.38
N LYS A 123 3.92 -15.08 -5.71
CA LYS A 123 3.69 -16.47 -5.30
C LYS A 123 3.80 -16.62 -3.78
N PHE A 124 2.77 -17.16 -3.16
CA PHE A 124 2.69 -17.40 -1.71
C PHE A 124 3.89 -18.21 -1.14
N GLU A 125 4.50 -19.06 -1.96
CA GLU A 125 5.70 -19.84 -1.58
C GLU A 125 6.97 -18.98 -1.51
N GLN A 126 7.02 -17.90 -2.29
CA GLN A 126 8.09 -16.90 -2.25
C GLN A 126 7.96 -15.97 -1.04
N GLU A 127 6.74 -15.76 -0.52
CA GLU A 127 6.46 -15.09 0.76
C GLU A 127 7.05 -15.84 1.97
N LEU A 128 7.02 -17.18 1.97
CA LEU A 128 7.70 -17.99 2.99
C LEU A 128 9.22 -17.78 2.95
N LYS A 129 9.83 -17.89 1.78
CA LYS A 129 11.27 -17.61 1.58
C LYS A 129 11.65 -16.18 1.94
N HIS A 130 10.85 -15.18 1.55
CA HIS A 130 11.09 -13.78 1.91
C HIS A 130 11.06 -13.57 3.42
N SER A 131 10.14 -14.22 4.13
CA SER A 131 10.09 -14.11 5.58
C SER A 131 11.36 -14.62 6.25
N ASP A 132 11.98 -15.68 5.70
CA ASP A 132 13.20 -16.26 6.24
C ASP A 132 14.44 -15.43 5.90
N VAL A 133 14.52 -14.88 4.68
CA VAL A 133 15.57 -13.91 4.29
C VAL A 133 15.49 -12.62 5.12
N VAL A 134 14.29 -12.13 5.39
CA VAL A 134 14.08 -10.97 6.26
C VAL A 134 14.49 -11.30 7.69
N LYS A 135 14.10 -12.45 8.25
CA LYS A 135 14.56 -12.87 9.58
C LYS A 135 16.09 -12.99 9.66
N GLU A 136 16.73 -13.52 8.62
CA GLU A 136 18.19 -13.67 8.56
C GLU A 136 18.89 -12.30 8.55
N SER A 137 18.41 -11.37 7.72
CA SER A 137 18.96 -10.01 7.67
C SER A 137 18.71 -9.24 8.99
N LEU A 138 17.52 -9.37 9.59
CA LEU A 138 17.20 -8.80 10.90
C LEU A 138 18.08 -9.38 12.02
N ASN A 139 18.36 -10.68 12.00
CA ASN A 139 19.25 -11.33 12.97
C ASN A 139 20.71 -10.89 12.81
N LYS A 140 21.15 -10.67 11.57
CA LYS A 140 22.47 -10.09 11.29
C LYS A 140 22.57 -8.67 11.85
N SER A 141 21.56 -7.83 11.60
CA SER A 141 21.48 -6.47 12.17
C SER A 141 21.41 -6.43 13.69
N LEU A 142 20.75 -7.41 14.34
CA LEU A 142 20.75 -7.53 15.81
C LEU A 142 22.13 -7.84 16.39
N LYS A 143 22.93 -8.61 15.66
CA LYS A 143 24.27 -9.04 16.11
C LYS A 143 25.27 -7.88 16.12
N ASP A 144 25.10 -6.93 15.22
CA ASP A 144 25.94 -5.72 15.10
C ASP A 144 25.44 -4.53 15.95
N SER A 145 24.26 -4.62 16.58
CA SER A 145 23.68 -3.48 17.27
C SER A 145 24.10 -3.29 18.73
N LYS A 146 24.29 -2.01 19.10
CA LYS A 146 24.55 -1.52 20.46
C LYS A 146 23.33 -1.61 21.40
N CYS A 147 22.09 -1.49 20.90
CA CYS A 147 20.86 -1.39 21.72
C CYS A 147 19.93 -2.60 21.57
N ARG A 148 20.41 -3.75 22.02
CA ARG A 148 19.81 -5.08 21.80
C ARG A 148 18.33 -5.22 22.17
N CYS A 149 17.81 -4.49 23.15
CA CYS A 149 16.39 -4.57 23.56
C CYS A 149 15.45 -3.80 22.62
N PHE A 150 15.84 -2.60 22.19
CA PHE A 150 15.04 -1.77 21.29
C PHE A 150 15.00 -2.38 19.89
N ASP A 151 16.13 -2.88 19.41
CA ASP A 151 16.18 -3.57 18.11
C ASP A 151 15.41 -4.88 18.14
N LYS A 152 15.39 -5.61 19.26
CA LYS A 152 14.55 -6.80 19.41
C LYS A 152 13.06 -6.46 19.34
N ALA A 153 12.64 -5.33 19.92
CA ALA A 153 11.27 -4.84 19.81
C ALA A 153 10.93 -4.41 18.38
N ILE A 154 11.80 -3.66 17.71
CA ILE A 154 11.63 -3.27 16.30
C ILE A 154 11.53 -4.52 15.41
N ASN A 155 12.43 -5.48 15.59
CA ASN A 155 12.42 -6.70 14.78
C ASN A 155 11.18 -7.55 15.03
N PHE A 156 10.65 -7.54 16.26
CA PHE A 156 9.36 -8.15 16.55
C PHE A 156 8.22 -7.46 15.77
N LEU A 157 8.20 -6.12 15.74
CA LEU A 157 7.22 -5.36 14.98
C LEU A 157 7.32 -5.60 13.46
N ILE A 158 8.54 -5.68 12.93
CA ILE A 158 8.78 -5.99 11.51
C ILE A 158 8.25 -7.39 11.18
N ASN A 159 8.52 -8.38 12.04
CA ASN A 159 8.01 -9.74 11.87
C ASN A 159 6.48 -9.85 11.99
N TYR A 160 5.83 -8.92 12.68
CA TYR A 160 4.36 -8.87 12.78
C TYR A 160 3.67 -8.45 11.47
N LYS A 161 4.44 -8.13 10.41
CA LYS A 161 3.97 -7.82 9.05
C LYS A 161 2.82 -6.80 9.05
N PHE A 162 3.04 -5.63 9.66
CA PHE A 162 2.04 -4.56 9.62
C PHE A 162 1.72 -4.18 8.17
N SER A 163 0.45 -4.32 7.80
CA SER A 163 0.01 -3.94 6.48
C SER A 163 -0.05 -2.42 6.37
N VAL A 164 0.73 -1.85 5.44
CA VAL A 164 0.81 -0.41 5.16
C VAL A 164 -0.58 0.21 4.94
N SER A 165 -1.50 -0.56 4.36
CA SER A 165 -2.90 -0.17 4.11
C SER A 165 -3.83 -0.25 5.34
N ARG A 166 -3.49 -1.02 6.38
CA ARG A 166 -4.34 -1.17 7.59
C ARG A 166 -4.09 -0.09 8.64
N ILE A 167 -2.88 0.45 8.69
CA ILE A 167 -2.50 1.49 9.67
C ILE A 167 -3.40 2.75 9.52
N PRO A 168 -3.62 3.30 8.30
CA PRO A 168 -4.57 4.41 8.10
C PRO A 168 -5.99 4.14 8.61
N ILE A 169 -6.47 2.91 8.48
CA ILE A 169 -7.80 2.49 8.96
C ILE A 169 -7.84 2.58 10.48
N TYR A 170 -6.84 2.03 11.17
CA TYR A 170 -6.75 2.09 12.62
C TYR A 170 -6.62 3.52 13.14
N ILE A 171 -5.81 4.36 12.48
CA ILE A 171 -5.71 5.79 12.82
C ILE A 171 -7.08 6.46 12.71
N GLY A 172 -7.79 6.25 11.59
CA GLY A 172 -9.14 6.79 11.40
C GLY A 172 -10.13 6.34 12.48
N ILE A 173 -10.09 5.05 12.88
CA ILE A 173 -10.93 4.52 13.97
C ILE A 173 -10.59 5.19 15.30
N ILE A 174 -9.31 5.34 15.63
CA ILE A 174 -8.87 5.99 16.86
C ILE A 174 -9.32 7.45 16.88
N CYS A 175 -9.16 8.19 15.77
CA CYS A 175 -9.65 9.56 15.64
C CYS A 175 -11.17 9.63 15.82
N LEU A 176 -11.94 8.73 15.18
CA LEU A 176 -13.39 8.67 15.31
C LEU A 176 -13.82 8.47 16.77
N LEU A 177 -13.21 7.52 17.47
CA LEU A 177 -13.46 7.27 18.89
C LEU A 177 -13.11 8.49 19.75
N GLY A 178 -12.00 9.17 19.43
CA GLY A 178 -11.59 10.42 20.07
C GLY A 178 -12.65 11.51 19.93
N TRP A 179 -13.13 11.76 18.71
CA TRP A 179 -14.17 12.77 18.46
C TRP A 179 -15.51 12.43 19.13
N VAL A 180 -15.92 11.16 19.10
CA VAL A 180 -17.14 10.71 19.79
C VAL A 180 -17.00 10.85 21.31
N GLY A 181 -15.81 10.60 21.86
CA GLY A 181 -15.51 10.83 23.27
C GLY A 181 -15.63 12.30 23.65
N ILE A 182 -15.06 13.19 22.84
CA ILE A 182 -15.16 14.65 23.05
C ILE A 182 -16.60 15.13 22.92
N TRP A 183 -17.36 14.64 21.92
CA TRP A 183 -18.77 14.97 21.73
C TRP A 183 -19.59 14.70 22.99
N LYS A 184 -19.40 13.53 23.61
CA LYS A 184 -20.08 13.15 24.87
C LYS A 184 -19.66 13.97 26.09
N PHE A 185 -18.49 14.59 26.05
CA PHE A 185 -18.00 15.43 27.14
C PHE A 185 -18.52 16.88 27.02
N VAL A 186 -18.72 17.34 25.79
CA VAL A 186 -19.12 18.73 25.47
C VAL A 186 -20.63 18.96 25.60
N ILE A 187 -21.44 17.94 25.27
CA ILE A 187 -22.91 17.94 25.36
C ILE A 187 -23.32 17.28 26.66
#